data_AF-A0A4V5MQU6-F1
#
_entry.id   AF-A0A4V5MQU6-F1
#
_cell.length_a   1.000
_cell.length_b   1.000
_cell.length_c   1.000
_cell.angle_alpha   90.00
_cell.angle_beta   90.00
_cell.angle_gamma   90.00
#
_symmetry.space_group_name_H-M   'P 1'
#
loop_
_entity.id
_entity.type
_entity.pdbx_description
1 polymer ?
#
loop_
_entity_poly.entity_id
_entity_poly.type
_entity_poly.pdbx_seq_one_letter_code
_entity_poly.pdbx_strand_id
1 'polypeptide(L)'
;MKEFWSRELKPDLVRLALLAAVLTALLLLAGLPVAARFGLDGVGYFAAMLALVFGLSHVLTRAIVPRVGVQRMANRASIHPIGAAVVYASTLAFRLGVAALLVWLLSPRALAADIAALPANAQRNLPLLSEEQARWWPELRTLSTLAAQVEQETCAGLKSARCWSERAELKTPREYGFGLGQCTTAYRVDGAERFSCHAALRARHAAALSAWTWANRFDARLQLRALLLQDKALYAATVRHAATERDALAFMLNQYNAGPGMLAKSRSDCARRAGCDPGRWFGHVEVADGPSKVAGYSRSFHAISREYVRNVLVIRQPRYTFLDA
;
A
#
# COMPACT_ATOMS: atom_id res chain seq x y z
N MET A 1 -50.58 23.07 -7.48
CA MET A 1 -49.48 22.63 -6.59
C MET A 1 -49.72 21.28 -5.93
N LYS A 2 -50.81 21.06 -5.18
CA LYS A 2 -51.12 19.77 -4.52
C LYS A 2 -51.11 18.57 -5.49
N GLU A 3 -51.67 18.76 -6.69
CA GLU A 3 -51.77 17.70 -7.70
C GLU A 3 -50.42 17.33 -8.35
N PHE A 4 -49.53 18.32 -8.53
CA PHE A 4 -48.15 18.11 -8.98
C PHE A 4 -47.34 17.33 -7.94
N TRP A 5 -47.51 17.69 -6.66
CA TRP A 5 -46.86 17.03 -5.54
C TRP A 5 -47.24 15.54 -5.43
N SER A 6 -48.52 15.22 -5.61
CA SER A 6 -49.02 13.85 -5.47
C SER A 6 -48.75 12.97 -6.68
N ARG A 7 -48.87 13.49 -7.90
CA ARG A 7 -48.73 12.69 -9.13
C ARG A 7 -47.31 12.55 -9.63
N GLU A 8 -46.47 13.57 -9.44
CA GLU A 8 -45.14 13.58 -10.05
C GLU A 8 -44.02 13.55 -9.00
N LEU A 9 -44.10 14.35 -7.93
CA LEU A 9 -43.01 14.48 -6.96
C LEU A 9 -42.88 13.26 -6.01
N LYS A 10 -44.01 12.76 -5.49
CA LYS A 10 -44.02 11.66 -4.51
C LYS A 10 -43.43 10.34 -5.07
N PRO A 11 -43.79 9.90 -6.29
CA PRO A 11 -43.17 8.71 -6.91
C PRO A 11 -41.67 8.87 -7.14
N ASP A 12 -41.22 10.09 -7.46
CA ASP A 12 -39.80 10.37 -7.71
C ASP A 12 -38.98 10.35 -6.42
N LEU A 13 -39.53 10.84 -5.31
CA LEU A 13 -38.91 10.70 -3.98
C LEU A 13 -38.78 9.23 -3.55
N VAL A 14 -39.75 8.39 -3.88
CA VAL A 14 -39.69 6.94 -3.62
C VAL A 14 -38.60 6.28 -4.48
N ARG A 15 -38.51 6.65 -5.77
CA ARG A 15 -37.45 6.16 -6.66
C ARG A 15 -36.06 6.60 -6.22
N LEU A 16 -35.93 7.84 -5.73
CA LEU A 16 -34.71 8.37 -5.11
C LEU A 16 -34.30 7.57 -3.88
N ALA A 17 -35.24 7.30 -2.98
CA ALA A 17 -34.98 6.51 -1.79
C ALA A 17 -34.53 5.08 -2.16
N LEU A 18 -35.15 4.47 -3.18
CA LEU A 18 -34.75 3.17 -3.70
C LEU A 18 -33.36 3.19 -4.34
N LEU A 19 -33.06 4.18 -5.17
CA LEU A 19 -31.72 4.34 -5.78
C LEU A 19 -30.65 4.58 -4.72
N ALA A 20 -30.93 5.41 -3.72
CA ALA A 20 -30.04 5.63 -2.59
C ALA A 20 -29.82 4.33 -1.80
N ALA A 21 -30.87 3.57 -1.51
CA ALA A 21 -30.76 2.29 -0.81
C ALA A 21 -29.94 1.25 -1.60
N VAL A 22 -30.16 1.14 -2.93
CA VAL A 22 -29.38 0.26 -3.80
C VAL A 22 -27.92 0.70 -3.86
N LEU A 23 -27.66 2.01 -3.96
CA LEU A 23 -26.31 2.55 -3.94
C LEU A 23 -25.60 2.28 -2.61
N THR A 24 -26.27 2.52 -1.48
CA THR A 24 -25.74 2.22 -0.16
C THR A 24 -25.45 0.73 -0.03
N ALA A 25 -26.32 -0.15 -0.51
CA ALA A 25 -26.08 -1.59 -0.54
C ALA A 25 -24.86 -1.96 -1.41
N LEU A 26 -24.72 -1.37 -2.60
CA LEU A 26 -23.58 -1.59 -3.49
C LEU A 26 -22.26 -1.06 -2.91
N LEU A 27 -22.27 0.11 -2.27
CA LEU A 27 -21.10 0.69 -1.59
C LEU A 27 -20.71 -0.11 -0.34
N LEU A 28 -21.69 -0.60 0.42
CA LEU A 28 -21.44 -1.51 1.54
C LEU A 28 -20.87 -2.85 1.03
N LEU A 29 -21.39 -3.40 -0.06
CA LEU A 29 -20.87 -4.61 -0.69
C LEU A 29 -19.45 -4.41 -1.27
N ALA A 30 -19.16 -3.25 -1.86
CA ALA A 30 -17.83 -2.88 -2.36
C ALA A 30 -16.83 -2.61 -1.22
N GLY A 31 -17.31 -2.15 -0.06
CA GLY A 31 -16.52 -1.94 1.15
C GLY A 31 -16.31 -3.18 2.01
N LEU A 32 -16.91 -4.33 1.66
CA LEU A 32 -16.61 -5.59 2.34
C LEU A 32 -15.23 -6.11 1.86
N PRO A 33 -14.39 -6.64 2.76
CA PRO A 33 -13.09 -7.25 2.42
C PRO A 33 -13.18 -8.48 1.48
N VAL A 34 -14.39 -8.85 1.08
CA VAL A 34 -14.69 -9.91 0.12
C VAL A 34 -14.67 -9.38 -1.33
N ALA A 35 -14.94 -8.10 -1.59
CA ALA A 35 -14.94 -7.53 -2.95
C ALA A 35 -13.52 -7.51 -3.57
N ALA A 36 -12.50 -7.25 -2.75
CA ALA A 36 -11.10 -7.37 -3.14
C ALA A 36 -10.65 -8.82 -3.40
N ARG A 37 -11.36 -9.83 -2.85
CA ARG A 37 -11.05 -11.26 -3.04
C ARG A 37 -11.55 -11.84 -4.36
N PHE A 38 -12.45 -11.15 -5.07
CA PHE A 38 -13.06 -11.64 -6.31
C PHE A 38 -12.78 -10.74 -7.55
N GLY A 39 -11.87 -9.77 -7.47
CA GLY A 39 -11.52 -8.88 -8.60
C GLY A 39 -12.67 -7.95 -9.03
N LEU A 40 -13.56 -7.61 -8.08
CA LEU A 40 -14.73 -6.74 -8.30
C LEU A 40 -14.44 -5.26 -7.99
N ASP A 41 -13.21 -4.94 -7.61
CA ASP A 41 -12.67 -3.62 -7.31
C ASP A 41 -12.84 -2.61 -8.45
N GLY A 42 -12.80 -3.07 -9.71
CA GLY A 42 -13.12 -2.21 -10.87
C GLY A 42 -14.61 -2.20 -11.22
N VAL A 43 -15.22 -3.38 -11.37
CA VAL A 43 -16.55 -3.53 -11.98
C VAL A 43 -17.68 -3.14 -11.02
N GLY A 44 -17.58 -3.50 -9.74
CA GLY A 44 -18.59 -3.17 -8.73
C GLY A 44 -18.62 -1.67 -8.44
N TYR A 45 -17.44 -1.06 -8.31
CA TYR A 45 -17.29 0.39 -8.20
C TYR A 45 -17.84 1.11 -9.44
N PHE A 46 -17.49 0.64 -10.64
CA PHE A 46 -17.98 1.19 -11.90
C PHE A 46 -19.51 1.05 -12.04
N ALA A 47 -20.09 -0.09 -11.66
CA ALA A 47 -21.53 -0.30 -11.67
C ALA A 47 -22.27 0.60 -10.67
N ALA A 48 -21.74 0.77 -9.45
CA ALA A 48 -22.27 1.69 -8.46
C ALA A 48 -22.18 3.15 -8.93
N MET A 49 -21.06 3.52 -9.55
CA MET A 49 -20.88 4.84 -10.19
C MET A 49 -21.88 5.07 -11.31
N LEU A 50 -22.07 4.10 -12.21
CA LEU A 50 -23.07 4.20 -13.28
C LEU A 50 -24.48 4.35 -12.70
N ALA A 51 -24.85 3.56 -11.69
CA ALA A 51 -26.14 3.68 -11.02
C ALA A 51 -26.34 5.06 -10.38
N LEU A 52 -25.31 5.62 -9.73
CA LEU A 52 -25.33 6.98 -9.19
C LEU A 52 -25.52 8.01 -10.31
N VAL A 53 -24.71 7.95 -11.37
CA VAL A 53 -24.75 8.87 -12.51
C VAL A 53 -26.13 8.89 -13.16
N PHE A 54 -26.68 7.70 -13.48
CA PHE A 54 -27.98 7.59 -14.11
C PHE A 54 -29.12 8.01 -13.16
N GLY A 55 -29.02 7.66 -11.88
CA GLY A 55 -29.99 8.06 -10.85
C GLY A 55 -30.02 9.57 -10.63
N LEU A 56 -28.86 10.19 -10.39
CA LEU A 56 -28.73 11.64 -10.17
C LEU A 56 -29.14 12.40 -11.42
N SER A 57 -28.69 11.95 -12.61
CA SER A 57 -29.06 12.60 -13.87
C SER A 57 -30.57 12.53 -14.11
N HIS A 58 -31.22 11.41 -13.80
CA HIS A 58 -32.68 11.29 -13.91
C HIS A 58 -33.40 12.33 -13.03
N VAL A 59 -32.93 12.49 -11.79
CA VAL A 59 -33.53 13.40 -10.79
C VAL A 59 -33.27 14.86 -11.14
N LEU A 60 -32.03 15.22 -11.47
CA LEU A 60 -31.65 16.56 -11.91
C LEU A 60 -32.45 16.96 -13.16
N THR A 61 -32.61 16.05 -14.12
CA THR A 61 -33.42 16.32 -15.32
C THR A 61 -34.86 16.64 -14.97
N ARG A 62 -35.47 15.90 -14.02
CA ARG A 62 -36.83 16.17 -13.57
C ARG A 62 -36.98 17.41 -12.69
N ALA A 63 -35.98 17.74 -11.89
CA ALA A 63 -35.99 18.91 -11.00
C ALA A 63 -35.75 20.23 -11.76
N ILE A 64 -34.77 20.24 -12.68
CA ILE A 64 -34.38 21.43 -13.46
C ILE A 64 -35.31 21.62 -14.66
N VAL A 65 -35.74 20.51 -15.29
CA VAL A 65 -36.56 20.55 -16.51
C VAL A 65 -37.84 19.72 -16.35
N PRO A 66 -38.72 20.04 -15.39
CA PRO A 66 -39.92 19.24 -15.07
C PRO A 66 -40.90 19.12 -16.25
N ARG A 67 -40.82 19.99 -17.25
CA ARG A 67 -41.71 19.98 -18.42
C ARG A 67 -41.28 19.00 -19.53
N VAL A 68 -40.08 18.44 -19.46
CA VAL A 68 -39.52 17.55 -20.50
C VAL A 68 -39.64 16.11 -20.02
N GLY A 69 -40.87 15.59 -20.10
CA GLY A 69 -41.15 14.17 -19.83
C GLY A 69 -40.78 13.32 -21.04
N VAL A 70 -39.91 12.31 -20.87
CA VAL A 70 -39.48 11.39 -21.93
C VAL A 70 -40.67 10.76 -22.68
N GLN A 71 -41.76 10.44 -21.95
CA GLN A 71 -43.00 9.93 -22.54
C GLN A 71 -43.68 10.95 -23.46
N ARG A 72 -43.74 12.24 -23.04
CA ARG A 72 -44.33 13.32 -23.84
C ARG A 72 -43.47 13.68 -25.03
N MET A 73 -42.14 13.59 -24.90
CA MET A 73 -41.21 13.71 -26.01
C MET A 73 -41.39 12.58 -27.02
N ALA A 74 -41.47 11.33 -26.58
CA ALA A 74 -41.69 10.18 -27.46
C ALA A 74 -43.03 10.30 -28.20
N ASN A 75 -44.09 10.74 -27.51
CA ASN A 75 -45.40 10.98 -28.12
C ASN A 75 -45.43 12.20 -29.07
N ARG A 76 -44.55 13.20 -28.88
CA ARG A 76 -44.40 14.31 -29.84
C ARG A 76 -43.43 13.99 -30.97
N ALA A 77 -42.54 13.01 -30.79
CA ALA A 77 -41.59 12.54 -31.79
C ALA A 77 -42.29 11.94 -33.01
N SER A 78 -43.41 11.25 -32.79
CA SER A 78 -44.25 10.72 -33.85
C SER A 78 -44.95 11.80 -34.69
N ILE A 79 -44.99 13.05 -34.19
CA ILE A 79 -45.66 14.20 -34.83
C ILE A 79 -44.62 15.13 -35.49
N HIS A 80 -43.49 15.39 -34.82
CA HIS A 80 -42.37 16.18 -35.34
C HIS A 80 -41.02 15.47 -35.08
N PRO A 81 -40.55 14.62 -36.01
CA PRO A 81 -39.40 13.74 -35.78
C PRO A 81 -38.09 14.49 -35.50
N ILE A 82 -37.88 15.65 -36.13
CA ILE A 82 -36.67 16.47 -35.93
C ILE A 82 -36.61 17.04 -34.50
N GLY A 83 -37.73 17.58 -34.00
CA GLY A 83 -37.78 18.15 -32.65
C GLY A 83 -37.49 17.13 -31.57
N ALA A 84 -37.99 15.90 -31.73
CA ALA A 84 -37.68 14.83 -30.79
C ALA A 84 -36.26 14.28 -30.92
N ALA A 85 -35.70 14.20 -32.14
CA ALA A 85 -34.31 13.82 -32.34
C ALA A 85 -33.37 14.80 -31.60
N VAL A 86 -33.62 16.11 -31.71
CA VAL A 86 -32.86 17.16 -31.00
C VAL A 86 -32.96 17.00 -29.48
N VAL A 87 -34.16 16.78 -28.94
CA VAL A 87 -34.34 16.61 -27.50
C VAL A 87 -33.70 15.31 -26.99
N TYR A 88 -33.79 14.21 -27.74
CA TYR A 88 -33.15 12.94 -27.38
C TYR A 88 -31.62 13.08 -27.39
N ALA A 89 -31.05 13.67 -28.45
CA ALA A 89 -29.62 13.92 -28.56
C ALA A 89 -29.12 14.83 -27.40
N SER A 90 -29.87 15.88 -27.07
CA SER A 90 -29.54 16.79 -25.96
C SER A 90 -29.56 16.09 -24.61
N THR A 91 -30.55 15.22 -24.38
CA THR A 91 -30.69 14.46 -23.13
C THR A 91 -29.56 13.43 -22.98
N LEU A 92 -29.19 12.77 -24.08
CA LEU A 92 -28.08 11.83 -24.11
C LEU A 92 -26.75 12.55 -23.86
N ALA A 93 -26.51 13.68 -24.54
CA ALA A 93 -25.31 14.50 -24.34
C ALA A 93 -25.18 14.99 -22.90
N PHE A 94 -26.27 15.45 -22.29
CA PHE A 94 -26.28 15.86 -20.87
C PHE A 94 -25.93 14.70 -19.93
N ARG A 95 -26.51 13.51 -20.14
CA ARG A 95 -26.20 12.31 -19.34
C ARG A 95 -24.75 11.88 -19.47
N LEU A 96 -24.23 11.85 -20.68
CA LEU A 96 -22.83 11.53 -20.94
C LEU A 96 -21.89 12.57 -20.33
N GLY A 97 -22.25 13.85 -20.37
CA GLY A 97 -21.49 14.93 -19.72
C GLY A 97 -21.42 14.77 -18.19
N VAL A 98 -22.56 14.47 -17.54
CA VAL A 98 -22.60 14.20 -16.09
C VAL A 98 -21.81 12.93 -15.74
N ALA A 99 -21.90 11.88 -16.56
CA ALA A 99 -21.12 10.65 -16.38
C ALA A 99 -19.61 10.93 -16.45
N ALA A 100 -19.17 11.65 -17.49
CA ALA A 100 -17.77 12.00 -17.68
C ALA A 100 -17.24 12.89 -16.54
N LEU A 101 -18.04 13.86 -16.06
CA LEU A 101 -17.67 14.70 -14.93
C LEU A 101 -17.53 13.89 -13.63
N LEU A 102 -18.46 12.97 -13.36
CA LEU A 102 -18.39 12.13 -12.16
C LEU A 102 -17.21 11.17 -12.22
N VAL A 103 -16.90 10.58 -13.38
CA VAL A 103 -15.70 9.75 -13.56
C VAL A 103 -14.44 10.60 -13.36
N TRP A 104 -14.43 11.82 -13.87
CA TRP A 104 -13.33 12.76 -13.70
C TRP A 104 -13.13 13.17 -12.22
N LEU A 105 -14.21 13.43 -11.47
CA LEU A 105 -14.17 13.80 -10.05
C LEU A 105 -13.81 12.62 -9.13
N LEU A 106 -14.29 11.42 -9.47
CA LEU A 106 -14.13 10.20 -8.66
C LEU A 106 -12.95 9.34 -9.10
N SER A 107 -12.23 9.74 -10.16
CA SER A 107 -10.99 9.09 -10.55
C SER A 107 -9.95 9.27 -9.45
N PRO A 108 -9.26 8.20 -9.02
CA PRO A 108 -8.26 8.26 -7.94
C PRO A 108 -6.99 8.98 -8.42
N ARG A 109 -7.06 10.31 -8.63
CA ARG A 109 -5.94 11.15 -9.05
C ARG A 109 -4.83 11.22 -8.01
N ALA A 110 -5.20 11.17 -6.73
CA ALA A 110 -4.25 11.22 -5.62
C ALA A 110 -3.31 10.00 -5.65
N LEU A 111 -3.85 8.80 -5.80
CA LEU A 111 -3.06 7.56 -5.83
C LEU A 111 -2.10 7.51 -7.02
N ALA A 112 -2.55 7.93 -8.21
CA ALA A 112 -1.71 7.96 -9.40
C ALA A 112 -0.58 9.01 -9.30
N ALA A 113 -0.85 10.16 -8.68
CA ALA A 113 0.16 11.20 -8.46
C ALA A 113 1.23 10.76 -7.43
N ASP A 114 0.82 10.09 -6.35
CA ASP A 114 1.74 9.59 -5.32
C ASP A 114 2.68 8.51 -5.89
N ILE A 115 2.16 7.58 -6.71
CA ILE A 115 2.98 6.57 -7.39
C ILE A 115 3.90 7.21 -8.43
N ALA A 116 3.42 8.19 -9.21
CA ALA A 116 4.23 8.87 -10.22
C ALA A 116 5.40 9.68 -9.61
N ALA A 117 5.27 10.11 -8.36
CA ALA A 117 6.34 10.80 -7.63
C ALA A 117 7.46 9.85 -7.13
N LEU A 118 7.24 8.54 -7.15
CA LEU A 118 8.24 7.54 -6.74
C LEU A 118 9.29 7.31 -7.83
N PRO A 119 10.50 6.86 -7.45
CA PRO A 119 11.54 6.46 -8.40
C PRO A 119 11.03 5.40 -9.38
N ALA A 120 11.49 5.44 -10.63
CA ALA A 120 11.03 4.49 -11.66
C ALA A 120 11.22 3.01 -11.27
N ASN A 121 12.30 2.69 -10.55
CA ASN A 121 12.51 1.33 -10.04
C ASN A 121 11.47 0.95 -8.96
N ALA A 122 11.04 1.89 -8.12
CA ALA A 122 10.00 1.65 -7.13
C ALA A 122 8.66 1.36 -7.82
N GLN A 123 8.30 2.14 -8.84
CA GLN A 123 7.08 1.92 -9.62
C GLN A 123 7.04 0.51 -10.25
N ARG A 124 8.19 -0.01 -10.71
CA ARG A 124 8.28 -1.38 -11.25
C ARG A 124 8.19 -2.47 -10.18
N ASN A 125 8.81 -2.26 -9.02
CA ASN A 125 8.99 -3.31 -8.00
C ASN A 125 7.90 -3.35 -6.94
N LEU A 126 7.17 -2.25 -6.72
CA LEU A 126 6.07 -2.21 -5.75
C LEU A 126 4.94 -3.21 -6.05
N PRO A 127 4.48 -3.40 -7.30
CA PRO A 127 3.51 -4.44 -7.60
C PRO A 127 4.01 -5.84 -7.23
N LEU A 128 5.29 -6.13 -7.50
CA LEU A 128 5.91 -7.41 -7.12
C LEU A 128 5.95 -7.60 -5.61
N LEU A 129 6.26 -6.55 -4.85
CA LEU A 129 6.26 -6.58 -3.39
C LEU A 129 4.85 -6.85 -2.84
N SER A 130 3.83 -6.20 -3.40
CA SER A 130 2.42 -6.41 -3.04
C SER A 130 1.98 -7.87 -3.30
N GLU A 131 2.29 -8.40 -4.48
CA GLU A 131 1.97 -9.79 -4.83
C GLU A 131 2.67 -10.82 -3.92
N GLU A 132 3.96 -10.61 -3.62
CA GLU A 132 4.69 -11.50 -2.73
C GLU A 132 4.20 -11.36 -1.28
N GLN A 133 3.76 -10.18 -0.84
CA GLN A 133 3.13 -10.01 0.48
C GLN A 133 1.80 -10.75 0.57
N ALA A 134 0.90 -10.56 -0.40
CA ALA A 134 -0.36 -11.28 -0.44
C ALA A 134 -0.17 -12.80 -0.41
N ARG A 135 0.91 -13.30 -1.02
CA ARG A 135 1.21 -14.74 -1.06
C ARG A 135 1.86 -15.29 0.20
N TRP A 136 2.84 -14.58 0.77
CA TRP A 136 3.72 -15.15 1.80
C TRP A 136 3.47 -14.57 3.20
N TRP A 137 2.82 -13.42 3.31
CA TRP A 137 2.48 -12.78 4.57
C TRP A 137 1.19 -11.96 4.49
N PRO A 138 0.05 -12.59 4.14
CA PRO A 138 -1.23 -11.90 3.93
C PRO A 138 -1.76 -11.19 5.18
N GLU A 139 -1.28 -11.56 6.37
CA GLU A 139 -1.69 -10.94 7.63
C GLU A 139 -1.04 -9.57 7.89
N LEU A 140 0.05 -9.24 7.19
CA LEU A 140 0.72 -7.95 7.33
C LEU A 140 -0.16 -6.84 6.72
N ARG A 141 -0.60 -5.89 7.54
CA ARG A 141 -1.46 -4.77 7.10
C ARG A 141 -0.67 -3.53 6.67
N THR A 142 0.62 -3.48 6.99
CA THR A 142 1.49 -2.32 6.77
C THR A 142 2.53 -2.60 5.70
N LEU A 143 2.10 -2.89 4.47
CA LEU A 143 2.99 -3.09 3.32
C LEU A 143 3.90 -1.88 3.09
N SER A 144 3.42 -0.69 3.45
CA SER A 144 4.19 0.56 3.47
C SER A 144 5.50 0.46 4.26
N THR A 145 5.55 -0.37 5.32
CA THR A 145 6.77 -0.57 6.12
C THR A 145 7.84 -1.31 5.30
N LEU A 146 7.46 -2.38 4.59
CA LEU A 146 8.41 -3.12 3.74
C LEU A 146 8.89 -2.26 2.56
N ALA A 147 8.00 -1.47 1.96
CA ALA A 147 8.38 -0.53 0.91
C ALA A 147 9.38 0.54 1.42
N ALA A 148 9.13 1.09 2.60
CA ALA A 148 10.04 2.03 3.25
C ALA A 148 11.39 1.41 3.64
N GLN A 149 11.39 0.12 3.99
CA GLN A 149 12.61 -0.65 4.27
C GLN A 149 13.45 -0.81 3.00
N VAL A 150 12.85 -1.23 1.88
CA VAL A 150 13.56 -1.29 0.58
C VAL A 150 14.15 0.07 0.21
N GLU A 151 13.40 1.15 0.43
CA GLU A 151 13.91 2.51 0.21
C GLU A 151 15.12 2.82 1.13
N GLN A 152 15.05 2.45 2.41
CA GLN A 152 16.16 2.64 3.36
C GLN A 152 17.41 1.85 2.94
N GLU A 153 17.23 0.64 2.40
CA GLU A 153 18.32 -0.24 1.99
C GLU A 153 19.02 0.21 0.71
N THR A 154 18.28 0.84 -0.21
CA THR A 154 18.78 1.09 -1.58
C THR A 154 18.98 2.56 -1.92
N CYS A 155 18.33 3.48 -1.20
CA CYS A 155 18.27 4.89 -1.56
C CYS A 155 19.14 5.77 -0.66
N ALA A 156 20.30 6.18 -1.18
CA ALA A 156 21.03 7.34 -0.66
C ALA A 156 20.21 8.65 -0.81
N GLY A 157 19.32 8.69 -1.80
CA GLY A 157 18.31 9.72 -2.04
C GLY A 157 17.37 9.26 -3.14
N LEU A 158 16.17 9.87 -3.26
CA LEU A 158 15.14 9.43 -4.21
C LEU A 158 15.57 9.54 -5.69
N LYS A 159 16.51 10.44 -6.00
CA LYS A 159 17.07 10.61 -7.34
C LYS A 159 18.25 9.67 -7.63
N SER A 160 18.69 8.87 -6.65
CA SER A 160 19.80 7.95 -6.84
C SER A 160 19.41 6.84 -7.82
N ALA A 161 20.28 6.51 -8.77
CA ALA A 161 20.09 5.38 -9.67
C ALA A 161 19.97 4.04 -8.94
N ARG A 162 20.54 3.94 -7.72
CA ARG A 162 20.43 2.75 -6.86
C ARG A 162 19.09 2.66 -6.15
N CYS A 163 18.36 3.77 -6.04
CA CYS A 163 17.11 3.78 -5.28
C CYS A 163 16.10 2.81 -5.88
N TRP A 164 15.64 1.86 -5.05
CA TRP A 164 14.78 0.75 -5.45
C TRP A 164 15.34 -0.17 -6.55
N SER A 165 16.65 -0.10 -6.85
CA SER A 165 17.26 -0.94 -7.85
C SER A 165 17.48 -2.35 -7.32
N GLU A 166 17.12 -3.33 -8.14
CA GLU A 166 17.39 -4.75 -7.96
C GLU A 166 18.90 -5.03 -7.93
N ARG A 167 19.72 -4.09 -8.42
CA ARG A 167 21.19 -4.16 -8.50
C ARG A 167 21.87 -3.18 -7.54
N ALA A 168 21.16 -2.68 -6.53
CA ALA A 168 21.79 -1.88 -5.49
C ALA A 168 22.88 -2.70 -4.77
N GLU A 169 24.11 -2.20 -4.72
CA GLU A 169 25.23 -2.92 -4.12
C GLU A 169 25.97 -2.04 -3.11
N LEU A 170 26.35 -2.65 -1.99
CA LEU A 170 27.34 -2.17 -1.04
C LEU A 170 28.53 -3.12 -1.11
N LYS A 171 29.69 -2.63 -1.54
CA LYS A 171 30.91 -3.42 -1.63
C LYS A 171 32.01 -2.78 -0.81
N THR A 172 32.44 -3.48 0.23
CA THR A 172 33.59 -3.12 1.06
C THR A 172 34.51 -4.34 1.21
N PRO A 173 35.73 -4.18 1.76
CA PRO A 173 36.57 -5.34 2.10
C PRO A 173 35.94 -6.28 3.14
N ARG A 174 34.99 -5.80 3.95
CA ARG A 174 34.34 -6.57 5.02
C ARG A 174 33.08 -7.27 4.56
N GLU A 175 32.37 -6.68 3.61
CA GLU A 175 31.04 -7.15 3.23
C GLU A 175 30.65 -6.79 1.81
N TYR A 176 29.79 -7.64 1.26
CA TYR A 176 29.09 -7.45 0.00
C TYR A 176 27.58 -7.56 0.27
N GLY A 177 26.89 -6.42 0.28
CA GLY A 177 25.45 -6.31 0.31
C GLY A 177 24.90 -6.13 -1.10
N PHE A 178 23.78 -6.79 -1.42
CA PHE A 178 23.16 -6.66 -2.73
C PHE A 178 21.63 -6.64 -2.68
N GLY A 179 21.05 -5.98 -3.67
CA GLY A 179 19.64 -6.04 -3.97
C GLY A 179 18.74 -5.18 -3.09
N LEU A 180 17.44 -5.40 -3.25
CA LEU A 180 16.34 -4.64 -2.64
C LEU A 180 16.30 -4.75 -1.10
N GLY A 181 16.85 -5.83 -0.54
CA GLY A 181 17.01 -6.02 0.91
C GLY A 181 18.43 -5.84 1.42
N GLN A 182 19.41 -5.47 0.58
CA GLN A 182 20.85 -5.50 0.94
C GLN A 182 21.27 -6.81 1.61
N CYS A 183 20.99 -7.94 0.96
CA CYS A 183 21.33 -9.25 1.46
C CYS A 183 22.86 -9.39 1.52
N THR A 184 23.39 -9.46 2.74
CA THR A 184 24.82 -9.27 3.01
C THR A 184 25.58 -10.58 3.10
N THR A 185 26.72 -10.65 2.42
CA THR A 185 27.80 -11.62 2.64
C THR A 185 28.94 -10.93 3.37
N ALA A 186 29.34 -11.45 4.52
CA ALA A 186 30.45 -10.90 5.32
C ALA A 186 31.68 -11.80 5.22
N TYR A 187 32.85 -11.19 5.09
CA TYR A 187 34.13 -11.87 4.90
C TYR A 187 35.01 -11.76 6.15
N ARG A 188 35.90 -12.75 6.31
CA ARG A 188 37.04 -12.71 7.22
C ARG A 188 38.19 -11.90 6.57
N VAL A 189 39.23 -11.61 7.36
CA VAL A 189 40.41 -10.87 6.88
C VAL A 189 41.15 -11.64 5.77
N ASP A 190 41.13 -12.97 5.82
CA ASP A 190 41.70 -13.87 4.80
C ASP A 190 40.81 -14.01 3.54
N GLY A 191 39.67 -13.31 3.49
CA GLY A 191 38.71 -13.36 2.38
C GLY A 191 37.71 -14.52 2.45
N ALA A 192 37.82 -15.42 3.43
CA ALA A 192 36.86 -16.51 3.59
C ALA A 192 35.49 -15.99 4.04
N GLU A 193 34.42 -16.59 3.51
CA GLU A 193 33.05 -16.24 3.91
C GLU A 193 32.81 -16.59 5.38
N ARG A 194 32.36 -15.60 6.16
CA ARG A 194 31.93 -15.79 7.56
C ARG A 194 30.42 -16.02 7.66
N PHE A 195 29.67 -15.36 6.77
CA PHE A 195 28.21 -15.40 6.74
C PHE A 195 27.73 -15.00 5.35
N SER A 196 26.67 -15.65 4.87
CA SER A 196 25.92 -15.25 3.67
C SER A 196 24.43 -15.26 3.97
N CYS A 197 23.82 -14.08 3.91
CA CYS A 197 22.37 -13.91 3.98
C CYS A 197 21.67 -14.76 2.91
N HIS A 198 22.20 -14.79 1.68
CA HIS A 198 21.59 -15.51 0.57
C HIS A 198 21.59 -17.01 0.82
N ALA A 199 22.73 -17.58 1.24
CA ALA A 199 22.82 -19.00 1.58
C ALA A 199 21.90 -19.35 2.76
N ALA A 200 21.91 -18.53 3.81
CA ALA A 200 21.10 -18.75 5.01
C ALA A 200 19.59 -18.70 4.71
N LEU A 201 19.12 -17.69 3.96
CA LEU A 201 17.70 -17.56 3.62
C LEU A 201 17.23 -18.69 2.71
N ARG A 202 18.03 -19.09 1.72
CA ARG A 202 17.71 -20.25 0.88
C ARG A 202 17.60 -21.53 1.67
N ALA A 203 18.55 -21.77 2.58
CA ALA A 203 18.53 -22.97 3.42
C ALA A 203 17.29 -22.97 4.34
N ARG A 204 16.99 -21.82 4.98
CA ARG A 204 15.86 -21.68 5.90
C ARG A 204 14.50 -21.77 5.20
N HIS A 205 14.41 -21.30 3.95
CA HIS A 205 13.15 -21.20 3.19
C HIS A 205 13.25 -21.94 1.85
N ALA A 206 13.78 -23.16 1.87
CA ALA A 206 14.07 -23.93 0.64
C ALA A 206 12.84 -24.08 -0.27
N ALA A 207 11.65 -24.31 0.29
CA ALA A 207 10.41 -24.42 -0.49
C ALA A 207 10.06 -23.15 -1.26
N ALA A 208 10.46 -21.97 -0.76
CA ALA A 208 10.11 -20.67 -1.33
C ALA A 208 11.25 -20.07 -2.17
N LEU A 209 12.51 -20.45 -1.90
CA LEU A 209 13.72 -19.81 -2.44
C LEU A 209 14.70 -20.80 -3.12
N SER A 210 14.33 -22.05 -3.38
CA SER A 210 15.19 -23.02 -4.07
C SER A 210 15.71 -22.49 -5.42
N ALA A 211 14.84 -21.82 -6.18
CA ALA A 211 15.14 -21.21 -7.48
C ALA A 211 15.98 -19.92 -7.40
N TRP A 212 16.18 -19.34 -6.22
CA TRP A 212 17.02 -18.16 -6.04
C TRP A 212 18.47 -18.61 -5.96
N THR A 213 19.18 -18.58 -7.08
CA THR A 213 20.59 -18.95 -7.19
C THR A 213 21.48 -17.71 -7.17
N TRP A 214 22.78 -17.90 -7.03
CA TRP A 214 23.72 -16.79 -7.12
C TRP A 214 23.72 -16.09 -8.49
N ALA A 215 23.48 -16.85 -9.57
CA ALA A 215 23.43 -16.33 -10.93
C ALA A 215 22.25 -15.38 -11.16
N ASN A 216 21.08 -15.69 -10.59
CA ASN A 216 19.88 -14.84 -10.63
C ASN A 216 19.64 -14.11 -9.30
N ARG A 217 20.69 -13.82 -8.52
CA ARG A 217 20.56 -13.13 -7.22
C ARG A 217 19.84 -11.77 -7.30
N PHE A 218 19.89 -11.15 -8.48
CA PHE A 218 19.23 -9.88 -8.81
C PHE A 218 17.81 -10.03 -9.37
N ASP A 219 17.20 -11.21 -9.30
CA ASP A 219 15.77 -11.39 -9.58
C ASP A 219 14.94 -10.61 -8.55
N ALA A 220 14.13 -9.65 -9.00
CA ALA A 220 13.38 -8.75 -8.12
C ALA A 220 12.41 -9.50 -7.22
N ARG A 221 11.67 -10.46 -7.78
CA ARG A 221 10.62 -11.20 -7.08
C ARG A 221 11.22 -12.07 -5.99
N LEU A 222 12.32 -12.77 -6.28
CA LEU A 222 12.99 -13.62 -5.30
C LEU A 222 13.68 -12.82 -4.20
N GLN A 223 14.24 -11.64 -4.51
CA GLN A 223 14.77 -10.72 -3.49
C GLN A 223 13.68 -10.23 -2.54
N LEU A 224 12.56 -9.74 -3.07
CA LEU A 224 11.44 -9.24 -2.27
C LEU A 224 10.81 -10.35 -1.43
N ARG A 225 10.67 -11.55 -2.00
CA ARG A 225 10.25 -12.74 -1.25
C ARG A 225 11.20 -13.05 -0.10
N ALA A 226 12.52 -13.01 -0.34
CA ALA A 226 13.51 -13.30 0.67
C ALA A 226 13.50 -12.28 1.82
N LEU A 227 13.44 -10.98 1.49
CA LEU A 227 13.23 -9.89 2.44
C LEU A 227 12.00 -10.15 3.30
N LEU A 228 10.86 -10.41 2.66
CA LEU A 228 9.58 -10.60 3.33
C LEU A 228 9.56 -11.83 4.25
N LEU A 229 10.14 -12.95 3.83
CA LEU A 229 10.23 -14.15 4.65
C LEU A 229 11.15 -13.95 5.86
N GLN A 230 12.24 -13.20 5.69
CA GLN A 230 13.13 -12.82 6.78
C GLN A 230 12.39 -11.95 7.79
N ASP A 231 11.75 -10.87 7.32
CA ASP A 231 11.01 -9.95 8.17
C ASP A 231 9.84 -10.65 8.87
N LYS A 232 9.11 -11.55 8.18
CA LYS A 232 8.05 -12.37 8.79
C LYS A 232 8.57 -13.18 9.97
N ALA A 233 9.73 -13.80 9.81
CA ALA A 233 10.34 -14.59 10.86
C ALA A 233 10.81 -13.73 12.04
N LEU A 234 11.38 -12.55 11.77
CA LEU A 234 11.82 -11.60 12.79
C LEU A 234 10.64 -11.00 13.57
N TYR A 235 9.57 -10.65 12.86
CA TYR A 235 8.32 -10.14 13.44
C TYR A 235 7.65 -11.19 14.32
N ALA A 236 7.53 -12.43 13.84
CA ALA A 236 6.94 -13.52 14.60
C ALA A 236 7.69 -13.80 15.91
N ALA A 237 9.01 -13.55 15.94
CA ALA A 237 9.83 -13.71 17.14
C ALA A 237 9.57 -12.63 18.21
N THR A 238 9.04 -11.46 17.85
CA THR A 238 8.90 -10.31 18.76
C THR A 238 7.48 -9.85 19.00
N VAL A 239 6.52 -10.16 18.12
CA VAL A 239 5.14 -9.64 18.19
C VAL A 239 4.46 -9.91 19.53
N ARG A 240 4.67 -11.08 20.13
CA ARG A 240 4.08 -11.43 21.45
C ARG A 240 4.67 -10.64 22.63
N HIS A 241 5.80 -9.99 22.41
CA HIS A 241 6.52 -9.23 23.43
C HIS A 241 6.45 -7.72 23.18
N ALA A 242 5.73 -7.29 22.14
CA ALA A 242 5.53 -5.91 21.79
C ALA A 242 4.20 -5.39 22.36
N ALA A 243 4.20 -4.13 22.81
CA ALA A 243 3.00 -3.47 23.32
C ALA A 243 2.00 -3.15 22.21
N THR A 244 2.49 -2.92 20.98
CA THR A 244 1.68 -2.62 19.79
C THR A 244 2.27 -3.28 18.54
N GLU A 245 1.49 -3.34 17.47
CA GLU A 245 1.98 -3.75 16.13
C GLU A 245 3.14 -2.85 15.66
N ARG A 246 3.06 -1.54 15.92
CA ARG A 246 4.13 -0.59 15.58
C ARG A 246 5.42 -0.90 16.34
N ASP A 247 5.33 -1.29 17.60
CA ASP A 247 6.49 -1.72 18.39
C ASP A 247 7.04 -3.06 17.88
N ALA A 248 6.17 -3.98 17.45
CA ALA A 248 6.59 -5.24 16.84
C ALA A 248 7.35 -5.04 15.53
N LEU A 249 6.88 -4.12 14.67
CA LEU A 249 7.57 -3.71 13.45
C LEU A 249 8.91 -3.03 13.76
N ALA A 250 8.96 -2.17 14.78
CA ALA A 250 10.20 -1.53 15.20
C ALA A 250 11.24 -2.56 15.69
N PHE A 251 10.81 -3.56 16.47
CA PHE A 251 11.66 -4.67 16.87
C PHE A 251 12.11 -5.52 15.70
N MET A 252 11.23 -5.82 14.74
CA MET A 252 11.57 -6.53 13.50
C MET A 252 12.69 -5.79 12.75
N LEU A 253 12.51 -4.50 12.48
CA LEU A 253 13.48 -3.67 11.75
C LEU A 253 14.82 -3.55 12.49
N ASN A 254 14.81 -3.44 13.82
CA ASN A 254 16.06 -3.45 14.57
C ASN A 254 16.79 -4.78 14.44
N GLN A 255 16.07 -5.91 14.50
CA GLN A 255 16.70 -7.23 14.29
C GLN A 255 17.20 -7.41 12.86
N TYR A 256 16.51 -6.85 11.86
CA TYR A 256 16.95 -6.92 10.48
C TYR A 256 18.31 -6.24 10.32
N ASN A 257 18.45 -5.03 10.87
CA ASN A 257 19.67 -4.24 10.75
C ASN A 257 20.81 -4.68 11.69
N ALA A 258 20.49 -5.01 12.95
CA ALA A 258 21.48 -5.22 14.01
C ALA A 258 21.52 -6.66 14.55
N GLY A 259 20.59 -7.52 14.15
CA GLY A 259 20.48 -8.90 14.62
C GLY A 259 19.72 -9.05 15.95
N PRO A 260 19.21 -10.26 16.23
CA PRO A 260 18.39 -10.56 17.41
C PRO A 260 19.11 -10.38 18.75
N GLY A 261 20.42 -10.66 18.80
CA GLY A 261 21.21 -10.50 20.02
C GLY A 261 21.30 -9.04 20.49
N MET A 262 21.45 -8.09 19.56
CA MET A 262 21.48 -6.66 19.89
C MET A 262 20.14 -6.16 20.41
N LEU A 263 19.03 -6.62 19.80
CA LEU A 263 17.69 -6.30 20.31
C LEU A 263 17.46 -6.89 21.71
N ALA A 264 17.78 -8.17 21.91
CA ALA A 264 17.59 -8.85 23.20
C ALA A 264 18.32 -8.12 24.33
N LYS A 265 19.57 -7.71 24.09
CA LYS A 265 20.32 -6.90 25.04
C LYS A 265 19.69 -5.53 25.26
N SER A 266 19.29 -4.83 24.20
CA SER A 266 18.63 -3.51 24.31
C SER A 266 17.35 -3.57 25.16
N ARG A 267 16.55 -4.63 25.00
CA ARG A 267 15.33 -4.84 25.79
C ARG A 267 15.63 -5.18 27.25
N SER A 268 16.67 -5.99 27.49
CA SER A 268 17.14 -6.28 28.86
C SER A 268 17.66 -5.02 29.56
N ASP A 269 18.41 -4.19 28.85
CA ASP A 269 18.92 -2.91 29.36
C ASP A 269 17.77 -1.95 29.67
N CYS A 270 16.74 -1.88 28.81
CA CYS A 270 15.50 -1.15 29.10
C CYS A 270 14.79 -1.70 30.34
N ALA A 271 14.58 -3.02 30.45
CA ALA A 271 13.87 -3.62 31.59
C ALA A 271 14.50 -3.32 32.96
N ARG A 272 15.81 -3.00 33.00
CA ARG A 272 16.53 -2.62 34.23
C ARG A 272 16.47 -1.12 34.55
N ARG A 273 16.00 -0.29 33.61
CA ARG A 273 15.91 1.15 33.76
C ARG A 273 14.54 1.56 34.29
N ALA A 274 14.52 2.35 35.36
CA ALA A 274 13.29 2.93 35.88
C ALA A 274 12.53 3.72 34.80
N GLY A 275 11.24 3.43 34.64
CA GLY A 275 10.36 4.09 33.66
C GLY A 275 10.50 3.60 32.22
N CYS A 276 11.26 2.54 31.94
CA CYS A 276 11.40 1.97 30.60
C CYS A 276 10.51 0.72 30.43
N ASP A 277 9.70 0.69 29.35
CA ASP A 277 8.87 -0.46 28.99
C ASP A 277 9.58 -1.29 27.91
N PRO A 278 10.05 -2.52 28.20
CA PRO A 278 10.77 -3.35 27.23
C PRO A 278 9.87 -3.93 26.13
N GLY A 279 8.56 -3.69 26.18
CA GLY A 279 7.60 -3.96 25.11
C GLY A 279 7.39 -2.79 24.16
N ARG A 280 7.93 -1.60 24.46
CA ARG A 280 7.82 -0.41 23.61
C ARG A 280 9.16 -0.03 23.00
N TRP A 281 9.14 0.43 21.75
CA TRP A 281 10.34 0.90 21.08
C TRP A 281 10.61 2.38 21.35
N PHE A 282 9.71 3.24 20.86
CA PHE A 282 9.89 4.69 20.87
C PHE A 282 9.87 5.24 22.29
N GLY A 283 10.87 6.05 22.65
CA GLY A 283 11.05 6.58 24.01
C GLY A 283 11.47 5.54 25.06
N HIS A 284 11.65 4.26 24.70
CA HIS A 284 11.95 3.18 25.63
C HIS A 284 13.18 2.37 25.16
N VAL A 285 13.00 1.24 24.48
CA VAL A 285 14.11 0.39 24.03
C VAL A 285 15.08 1.15 23.12
N GLU A 286 14.61 2.16 22.38
CA GLU A 286 15.46 2.95 21.50
C GLU A 286 16.48 3.82 22.24
N VAL A 287 16.14 4.31 23.44
CA VAL A 287 16.97 5.21 24.28
C VAL A 287 17.73 4.48 25.38
N ALA A 288 17.52 3.17 25.54
CA ALA A 288 18.29 2.34 26.47
C ALA A 288 19.76 2.24 26.02
N ASP A 289 20.68 2.21 26.99
CA ASP A 289 22.11 2.10 26.73
C ASP A 289 22.40 0.86 25.86
N GLY A 290 22.96 1.10 24.68
CA GLY A 290 23.15 0.07 23.67
C GLY A 290 24.37 -0.83 23.87
N PRO A 291 24.41 -2.01 23.19
CA PRO A 291 25.52 -2.96 23.32
C PRO A 291 26.86 -2.50 22.76
N SER A 292 26.84 -1.69 21.70
CA SER A 292 28.03 -1.45 20.88
C SER A 292 28.30 0.03 20.71
N LYS A 293 29.38 0.49 21.35
CA LYS A 293 30.01 1.81 21.12
C LYS A 293 31.08 1.73 20.02
N VAL A 294 31.31 0.55 19.45
CA VAL A 294 32.30 0.33 18.38
C VAL A 294 31.88 1.09 17.13
N ALA A 295 32.80 1.87 16.57
CA ALA A 295 32.55 2.62 15.36
C ALA A 295 32.52 1.68 14.13
N GLY A 296 31.41 1.70 13.40
CA GLY A 296 31.29 1.26 12.02
C GLY A 296 30.84 2.45 11.19
N TYR A 297 31.51 2.74 10.06
CA TYR A 297 31.12 3.85 9.19
C TYR A 297 31.01 5.20 9.92
N SER A 298 32.06 5.57 10.68
CA SER A 298 32.17 6.79 11.52
C SER A 298 31.13 6.96 12.64
N ARG A 299 30.27 5.96 12.89
CA ARG A 299 29.20 5.99 13.91
C ARG A 299 29.14 4.68 14.69
N SER A 300 28.51 4.66 15.86
CA SER A 300 28.35 3.39 16.58
C SER A 300 27.28 2.52 15.92
N PHE A 301 27.48 1.19 15.92
CA PHE A 301 26.45 0.26 15.43
C PHE A 301 25.13 0.41 16.19
N HIS A 302 25.18 0.79 17.46
CA HIS A 302 23.98 1.13 18.21
C HIS A 302 23.23 2.31 17.58
N ALA A 303 23.89 3.44 17.31
CA ALA A 303 23.27 4.63 16.72
C ALA A 303 22.67 4.34 15.34
N ILE A 304 23.40 3.60 14.49
CA ILE A 304 22.93 3.17 13.16
C ILE A 304 21.62 2.39 13.29
N SER A 305 21.56 1.44 14.22
CA SER A 305 20.38 0.59 14.39
C SER A 305 19.13 1.31 14.89
N ARG A 306 19.28 2.42 15.62
CA ARG A 306 18.16 3.24 16.09
C ARG A 306 17.64 4.15 14.99
N GLU A 307 18.57 4.79 14.29
CA GLU A 307 18.25 5.61 13.14
C GLU A 307 17.59 4.79 12.05
N TYR A 308 18.02 3.55 11.81
CA TYR A 308 17.40 2.65 10.83
C TYR A 308 15.89 2.52 11.07
N VAL A 309 15.48 2.19 12.29
CA VAL A 309 14.06 2.04 12.65
C VAL A 309 13.30 3.35 12.47
N ARG A 310 13.87 4.47 12.92
CA ARG A 310 13.26 5.80 12.76
C ARG A 310 13.12 6.17 11.28
N ASN A 311 14.14 5.93 10.47
CA ASN A 311 14.12 6.23 9.05
C ASN A 311 13.00 5.46 8.36
N VAL A 312 12.89 4.16 8.61
CA VAL A 312 11.84 3.34 8.00
C VAL A 312 10.45 3.78 8.48
N LEU A 313 10.17 3.76 9.79
CA LEU A 313 8.81 3.94 10.32
C LEU A 313 8.32 5.39 10.42
N VAL A 314 9.21 6.38 10.41
CA VAL A 314 8.84 7.79 10.63
C VAL A 314 9.11 8.64 9.39
N ILE A 315 10.21 8.41 8.68
CA ILE A 315 10.64 9.28 7.57
C ILE A 315 10.19 8.74 6.21
N ARG A 316 10.29 7.42 6.01
CA ARG A 316 10.06 6.79 4.69
C ARG A 316 8.68 6.18 4.55
N GLN A 317 8.16 5.52 5.58
CA GLN A 317 6.82 4.90 5.57
C GLN A 317 5.69 5.82 5.09
N PRO A 318 5.62 7.12 5.48
CA PRO A 318 4.55 8.01 5.03
C PRO A 318 4.42 8.13 3.50
N ARG A 319 5.49 7.89 2.72
CA ARG A 319 5.43 7.90 1.25
C ARG A 319 4.66 6.72 0.66
N TYR A 320 4.47 5.65 1.43
CA TYR A 320 3.94 4.38 0.95
C TYR A 320 2.63 3.99 1.62
N THR A 321 2.03 4.85 2.46
CA THR A 321 0.79 4.52 3.19
C THR A 321 -0.40 4.24 2.28
N PHE A 322 -0.34 4.67 1.02
CA PHE A 322 -1.33 4.30 0.01
C PHE A 322 -1.37 2.79 -0.29
N LEU A 323 -0.33 2.03 0.10
CA LEU A 323 -0.28 0.58 -0.01
C LEU A 323 -1.02 -0.15 1.12
N ASP A 324 -1.40 0.56 2.18
CA ASP A 324 -2.06 -0.02 3.37
C ASP A 324 -3.59 0.13 3.31
N ALA A 325 -4.12 0.71 2.24
CA ALA A 325 -5.53 1.07 2.05
C ALA A 325 -6.40 -0.10 1.59
#